data_AF-A0A0F9ZA18-F1
#
_entry.id   AF-A0A0F9ZA18-F1
#
_cell.length_a   1.000
_cell.length_b   1.000
_cell.length_c   1.000
_cell.angle_alpha   90.00
_cell.angle_beta   90.00
_cell.angle_gamma   90.00
#
_symmetry.space_group_name_H-M   'P 1'
#
loop_
_entity.id
_entity.type
_entity.pdbx_description
1 polymer ?
#
loop_
_entity_poly.entity_id
_entity_poly.type
_entity_poly.pdbx_seq_one_letter_code
_entity_poly.pdbx_strand_id
1 'polypeptide(L)' 'MDNRPDLKATVRELRKNQTKTEYIFWTYVRNRKIKNRKFIRQFAIIFEFENKI' A
#
# COMPACT_ATOMS: atom_id res chain seq x y z
N MET A 1 -11.57 10.71 -7.33
CA MET A 1 -11.02 9.73 -6.37
C MET A 1 -11.83 8.46 -6.52
N ASP A 2 -11.21 7.31 -6.73
CA ASP A 2 -11.95 6.03 -6.74
C ASP A 2 -12.67 5.85 -5.39
N ASN A 3 -13.98 5.64 -5.43
CA ASN A 3 -14.86 5.61 -4.26
C ASN A 3 -15.30 4.20 -3.92
N ARG A 4 -14.40 3.22 -4.07
CA ARG A 4 -14.54 1.85 -3.60
C ARG A 4 -14.21 1.74 -2.11
N PRO A 5 -15.21 1.64 -1.21
CA PRO A 5 -14.99 1.64 0.23
C PRO A 5 -14.29 0.35 0.71
N ASP A 6 -14.55 -0.77 0.04
CA ASP A 6 -13.91 -2.06 0.19
C ASP A 6 -12.39 -1.97 -0.03
N LEU A 7 -11.95 -1.36 -1.13
CA LEU A 7 -10.53 -1.21 -1.45
C LEU A 7 -9.79 -0.39 -0.38
N LYS A 8 -10.42 0.69 0.11
CA LYS A 8 -9.88 1.51 1.20
C LYS A 8 -9.77 0.72 2.50
N ALA A 9 -10.76 -0.12 2.80
CA ALA A 9 -10.75 -0.99 3.96
C ALA A 9 -9.62 -2.04 3.88
N THR A 10 -9.51 -2.75 2.76
CA THR A 10 -8.44 -3.74 2.52
C THR A 10 -7.06 -3.12 2.64
N VAL A 11 -6.83 -1.97 2.02
CA VAL A 11 -5.55 -1.25 2.11
C VAL A 11 -5.24 -0.84 3.56
N ARG A 12 -6.24 -0.48 4.36
CA ARG A 12 -6.05 -0.16 5.79
C ARG A 12 -5.72 -1.41 6.60
N GLU A 13 -6.39 -2.52 6.32
CA GLU A 13 -6.14 -3.81 6.94
C GLU A 13 -4.72 -4.32 6.65
N LEU A 14 -4.28 -4.32 5.39
CA LEU A 14 -2.92 -4.72 5.00
C LEU A 14 -1.83 -3.86 5.65
N ARG A 15 -2.12 -2.59 5.98
CA ARG A 15 -1.17 -1.74 6.73
C ARG A 15 -1.03 -2.14 8.19
N LYS A 16 -2.06 -2.75 8.78
CA LYS A 16 -2.04 -3.28 10.15
C LYS A 16 -1.43 -4.67 10.17
N ASN A 17 -1.84 -5.53 9.23
CA ASN A 17 -1.44 -6.93 9.09
C ASN A 17 -0.22 -7.08 8.17
N GLN A 18 0.80 -6.25 8.38
CA GLN A 18 2.02 -6.29 7.57
C GLN A 18 2.88 -7.50 7.94
N THR A 19 3.57 -8.07 6.96
CA THR A 19 4.56 -9.13 7.17
C THR A 19 5.75 -8.61 7.98
N LYS A 20 6.54 -9.53 8.56
CA LYS A 20 7.77 -9.18 9.30
C LYS A 20 8.76 -8.41 8.41
N THR A 21 8.87 -8.81 7.14
CA THR A 21 9.73 -8.15 6.14
C THR A 21 9.24 -6.74 5.86
N GLU A 22 7.93 -6.55 5.65
CA GLU A 22 7.36 -5.21 5.45
C GLU A 22 7.55 -4.32 6.68
N TYR A 23 7.39 -4.86 7.90
CA TYR A 23 7.66 -4.11 9.12
C TYR A 23 9.09 -3.59 9.13
N ILE A 24 10.08 -4.47 8.90
CA ILE A 24 11.50 -4.09 8.83
C ILE A 24 11.71 -3.05 7.73
N PHE A 25 11.16 -3.26 6.53
CA PHE A 25 11.27 -2.27 5.46
C PHE A 25 10.72 -0.89 5.89
N TRP A 26 9.49 -0.85 6.41
CA TRP A 26 8.83 0.41 6.78
C TRP A 26 9.52 1.12 7.96
N THR A 27 10.25 0.44 8.85
CA THR A 27 11.03 1.13 9.91
C THR A 27 12.14 2.00 9.32
N TYR A 28 12.74 1.60 8.20
CA TYR A 28 13.81 2.33 7.52
C TYR A 28 13.31 3.39 6.52
N VAL A 29 12.27 3.11 5.74
CA VAL A 29 11.86 4.02 4.64
C VAL A 29 10.80 5.06 5.01
N ARG A 30 10.04 4.86 6.09
CA ARG A 30 8.93 5.77 6.45
C ARG A 30 9.42 7.12 6.96
N ASN A 31 8.49 8.06 7.16
CA ASN A 31 8.75 9.37 7.77
C ASN A 31 9.87 10.16 7.07
N ARG A 32 9.96 10.05 5.73
CA ARG A 32 10.92 10.81 4.91
C ARG A 32 12.40 10.55 5.26
N LYS A 33 12.70 9.41 5.89
CA LYS A 33 14.07 9.02 6.29
C LYS A 33 15.06 8.91 5.14
N ILE A 34 14.59 8.64 3.91
CA ILE A 34 15.44 8.53 2.73
C ILE A 34 15.27 9.76 1.85
N LYS A 35 16.32 10.58 1.75
CA LYS A 35 16.38 11.76 0.86
C LYS A 35 15.15 12.68 0.99
N ASN A 36 14.56 12.77 2.19
CA ASN A 36 13.34 13.51 2.48
C ASN A 36 12.08 13.08 1.66
N ARG A 37 12.08 11.88 1.09
CA ARG A 37 11.01 11.37 0.21
C ARG A 37 9.94 10.60 0.98
N LYS A 38 8.67 10.85 0.66
CA LYS A 38 7.53 10.12 1.23
C LYS A 38 7.19 8.92 0.35
N PHE A 39 7.33 7.72 0.89
CA PHE A 39 6.93 6.48 0.22
C PHE A 39 5.45 6.17 0.48
N ILE A 40 4.74 5.72 -0.55
CA ILE A 40 3.33 5.33 -0.45
C ILE A 40 3.26 3.87 0.02
N ARG A 41 2.45 3.62 1.05
CA ARG A 41 2.25 2.30 1.65
C ARG A 41 0.95 1.67 1.18
N GLN A 42 1.01 0.42 0.71
CA GLN A 42 -0.16 -0.34 0.27
C GLN A 42 -1.02 0.51 -0.68
N PHE A 43 -0.42 0.98 -1.77
CA PHE A 43 -1.14 1.71 -2.81
C PHE A 43 -1.84 0.69 -3.70
N ALA A 44 -3.16 0.69 -3.70
CA ALA A 44 -3.92 -0.20 -4.56
C ALA A 44 -3.62 0.14 -6.03
N ILE A 45 -3.27 -0.88 -6.80
CA ILE A 45 -3.10 -0.78 -8.25
C ILE A 45 -4.43 -1.21 -8.86
N ILE A 46 -5.07 -0.29 -9.57
CA ILE A 46 -6.34 -0.53 -10.25
C ILE A 46 -6.03 -0.61 -11.73
N PHE A 47 -6.31 -1.75 -12.33
CA PHE A 47 -6.16 -1.95 -13.76
C PHE A 47 -7.31 -2.81 -14.27
N GLU A 48 -7.70 -2.56 -15.51
CA GLU A 48 -8.58 -3.44 -16.25
C GLU A 48 -7.71 -4.56 -16.79
N PHE A 49 -7.97 -5.80 -16.37
CA PHE A 49 -7.35 -6.97 -16.96
C PHE A 49 -8.24 -7.40 -18.12
N GLU A 50 -7.69 -7.42 -19.34
CA GLU A 50 -8.45 -7.76 -20.54
C GLU A 50 -9.13 -9.13 -20.37
N ASN A 51 -10.46 -9.13 -20.55
CA ASN A 51 -11.37 -10.26 -20.34
C ASN A 51 -10.88 -11.55 -21.02
N LYS A 52 -10.22 -12.44 -20.27
CA LYS A 52 -10.22 -13.87 -20.58
C LYS A 52 -11.19 -14.57 -19.63
N ILE A 53 -12.32 -14.95 -20.22
CA ILE A 53 -13.28 -15.95 -19.73
C ILE A 53 -12.54 -17.26 -19.44
#